data_AF-A0A925IHG5-F1
#
_entry.id   AF-A0A925IHG5-F1
#
_cell.length_a   1.000
_cell.length_b   1.000
_cell.length_c   1.000
_cell.angle_alpha   90.00
_cell.angle_beta   90.00
_cell.angle_gamma   90.00
#
_symmetry.space_group_name_H-M   'P 1'
#
loop_
_entity.id
_entity.type
_entity.pdbx_description
1 polymer ?
#
loop_
_entity_poly.entity_id
_entity_poly.type
_entity_poly.pdbx_seq_one_letter_code
_entity_poly.pdbx_strand_id
1 'polypeptide(L)'
;TLEDHDFWLRMAAHYRFAYLDEPLAHYRVHDQMTTKTAAEEMRRGNILVQGRAMAMPAFDRLQPAQKVSVYTFYGAKLLALGEIEQARYSLMKAIRINPFTLKAYGFLLFTLFGKKGALQIAHLRRRVRR
;
A
#
# COMPACT_ATOMS: atom_id res chain seq x y z
N THR A 1 14.24 3.32 6.39
CA THR A 1 13.62 4.65 6.21
C THR A 1 12.78 4.64 4.94
N LEU A 2 12.21 5.78 4.50
CA LEU A 2 11.50 5.86 3.20
C LEU A 2 12.46 5.79 2.01
N GLU A 3 13.66 6.34 2.16
CA GLU A 3 14.73 6.30 1.16
C GLU A 3 15.20 4.87 0.92
N ASP A 4 15.43 4.10 2.00
CA ASP A 4 15.79 2.68 1.89
C ASP A 4 14.71 1.90 1.13
N HIS A 5 13.43 2.18 1.40
CA HIS A 5 12.33 1.51 0.74
C HIS A 5 12.29 1.81 -0.77
N ASP A 6 12.46 3.08 -1.17
CA ASP A 6 12.56 3.45 -2.59
C ASP A 6 13.76 2.77 -3.27
N PHE A 7 14.91 2.76 -2.59
CA PHE A 7 16.11 2.08 -3.07
C PHE A 7 15.86 0.59 -3.33
N TRP A 8 15.29 -0.13 -2.35
CA TRP A 8 15.06 -1.57 -2.50
C TRP A 8 14.05 -1.91 -3.59
N LEU A 9 13.02 -1.08 -3.81
CA LEU A 9 12.08 -1.27 -4.92
C LEU A 9 12.76 -1.08 -6.28
N ARG A 10 13.68 -0.12 -6.39
CA ARG A 10 14.51 0.05 -7.60
C ARG A 10 15.41 -1.15 -7.82
N MET A 11 16.08 -1.64 -6.76
CA MET A 11 16.92 -2.83 -6.85
C MET A 11 16.14 -4.07 -7.28
N ALA A 12 14.91 -4.25 -6.79
CA ALA A 12 14.02 -5.36 -7.17
C ALA A 12 13.62 -5.37 -8.65
N ALA A 13 13.73 -4.23 -9.35
CA ALA A 13 13.53 -4.19 -10.80
C ALA A 13 14.70 -4.77 -11.60
N HIS A 14 15.89 -4.85 -10.99
CA HIS A 14 17.13 -5.28 -11.65
C HIS A 14 17.62 -6.65 -11.15
N TYR A 15 17.28 -7.04 -9.94
CA TYR A 15 17.82 -8.23 -9.29
C TYR A 15 16.71 -9.11 -8.72
N ARG A 16 16.98 -10.43 -8.67
CA ARG A 16 16.16 -11.40 -7.95
C ARG A 16 16.71 -11.54 -6.54
N PHE A 17 15.84 -11.42 -5.55
CA PHE A 17 16.20 -11.66 -4.15
C PHE A 17 15.97 -13.13 -3.78
N ALA A 18 16.95 -13.71 -3.10
CA ALA A 18 16.76 -14.98 -2.38
C ALA A 18 16.16 -14.69 -1.01
N TYR A 19 15.33 -15.61 -0.52
CA TYR A 19 14.83 -15.59 0.84
C TYR A 19 15.62 -16.61 1.66
N LEU A 20 16.21 -16.15 2.77
CA LEU A 20 16.86 -17.00 3.76
C LEU A 20 15.89 -17.17 4.92
N ASP A 21 15.49 -18.42 5.19
CA ASP A 21 14.59 -18.77 6.29
C ASP A 21 15.37 -18.93 7.60
N GLU A 22 16.16 -17.91 7.94
CA GLU A 22 16.94 -17.84 9.17
C GLU A 22 16.95 -16.41 9.73
N PRO A 23 17.08 -16.21 11.06
CA PRO A 23 17.15 -14.88 11.64
C PRO A 23 18.44 -14.14 11.23
N LEU A 24 18.30 -13.10 10.40
CA LEU A 24 19.45 -12.28 9.95
C LEU A 24 19.75 -11.07 10.85
N ALA A 25 18.77 -10.62 11.65
CA ALA A 25 18.94 -9.44 12.50
C ALA A 25 18.01 -9.47 13.72
N HIS A 26 18.50 -8.93 14.84
CA HIS A 26 17.68 -8.63 16.02
C HIS A 26 17.29 -7.15 15.98
N TYR A 27 16.00 -6.87 15.81
CA TYR A 27 15.49 -5.51 15.72
C TYR A 27 14.79 -5.09 17.02
N ARG A 28 15.15 -3.92 17.54
CA ARG A 28 14.54 -3.36 18.76
C ARG A 28 13.26 -2.61 18.44
N VAL A 29 12.15 -3.01 19.05
CA VAL A 29 10.86 -2.31 18.98
C VAL A 29 10.66 -1.49 20.25
N HIS A 30 10.52 -0.17 20.12
CA HIS A 30 10.26 0.76 21.24
C HIS A 30 9.34 1.90 20.79
N ASP A 31 8.88 2.77 21.70
CA ASP A 31 7.87 3.78 21.36
C ASP A 31 8.42 5.01 20.64
N GLN A 32 9.71 5.27 20.78
CA GLN A 32 10.42 6.37 20.12
C GLN A 32 10.85 6.06 18.67
N MET A 33 10.40 4.95 18.10
CA MET A 33 10.71 4.64 16.71
C MET A 33 9.99 5.60 15.77
N THR A 34 10.66 6.06 14.71
CA THR A 34 10.10 6.95 13.69
C THR A 34 8.80 6.42 13.08
N THR A 35 8.67 5.10 12.92
CA THR A 35 7.45 4.45 12.42
C THR A 35 6.23 4.63 13.34
N LYS A 36 6.46 4.92 14.63
CA LYS A 36 5.43 5.23 15.63
C LYS A 36 5.26 6.74 15.83
N THR A 37 6.36 7.46 16.04
CA THR A 37 6.34 8.90 16.37
C THR A 37 5.98 9.77 15.17
N ALA A 38 6.38 9.38 13.96
CA ALA A 38 6.09 10.07 12.70
C ALA A 38 5.17 9.22 11.79
N ALA A 39 4.23 8.47 12.36
CA ALA A 39 3.44 7.48 11.64
C ALA A 39 2.67 8.05 10.43
N GLU A 40 2.18 9.30 10.53
CA GLU A 40 1.43 9.93 9.44
C GLU A 40 2.34 10.36 8.28
N GLU A 41 3.49 10.96 8.58
CA GLU A 41 4.51 11.28 7.59
C GLU A 41 5.00 10.00 6.89
N MET A 42 5.25 8.94 7.65
CA MET A 42 5.63 7.64 7.11
C MET A 42 4.55 7.06 6.20
N ARG A 43 3.25 7.24 6.50
CA ARG A 43 2.17 6.78 5.60
C ARG A 43 2.17 7.56 4.29
N ARG A 44 2.25 8.90 4.36
CA ARG A 44 2.30 9.77 3.17
C ARG A 44 3.50 9.44 2.30
N GLY A 45 4.68 9.34 2.90
CA GLY A 45 5.90 8.98 2.20
C GLY A 45 5.83 7.60 1.55
N ASN A 46 5.24 6.60 2.22
CA ASN A 46 5.06 5.27 1.65
C ASN A 46 4.14 5.27 0.41
N ILE A 47 3.13 6.13 0.37
CA ILE A 47 2.29 6.29 -0.82
C ILE A 47 3.11 6.89 -1.96
N LEU A 48 3.93 7.91 -1.69
CA LEU A 48 4.80 8.51 -2.70
C LEU A 48 5.78 7.49 -3.30
N VAL A 49 6.48 6.74 -2.44
CA VAL A 49 7.42 5.68 -2.85
C VAL A 49 6.70 4.60 -3.68
N GLN A 50 5.52 4.16 -3.23
CA GLN A 50 4.75 3.17 -3.96
C GLN A 50 4.27 3.71 -5.33
N GLY A 51 3.85 4.97 -5.41
CA GLY A 51 3.48 5.63 -6.66
C GLY A 51 4.65 5.68 -7.66
N ARG A 52 5.87 5.99 -7.18
CA ARG A 52 7.09 5.95 -8.00
C ARG A 52 7.37 4.54 -8.50
N ALA A 53 7.29 3.54 -7.64
CA ALA A 53 7.51 2.14 -8.03
C ALA A 53 6.49 1.66 -9.07
N MET A 54 5.23 2.08 -8.96
CA MET A 54 4.18 1.78 -9.94
C MET A 54 4.38 2.48 -11.29
N ALA A 55 5.18 3.54 -11.36
CA ALA A 55 5.54 4.23 -12.60
C ALA A 55 6.77 3.64 -13.29
N MET A 56 7.46 2.68 -12.66
CA MET A 56 8.63 2.03 -13.26
C MET A 56 8.22 1.01 -14.34
N PRO A 57 9.00 0.85 -15.43
CA PRO A 57 8.72 -0.17 -16.46
C PRO A 57 8.67 -1.60 -15.92
N ALA A 58 9.36 -1.88 -14.81
CA ALA A 58 9.30 -3.19 -14.16
C ALA A 58 7.91 -3.52 -13.61
N PHE A 59 7.11 -2.51 -13.24
CA PHE A 59 5.74 -2.70 -12.80
C PHE A 59 4.87 -3.30 -13.91
N ASP A 60 5.12 -2.93 -15.16
CA ASP A 60 4.37 -3.46 -16.30
C ASP A 60 4.61 -4.95 -16.56
N ARG A 61 5.73 -5.48 -16.08
CA ARG A 61 6.09 -6.91 -16.18
C ARG A 61 5.39 -7.78 -15.13
N LEU A 62 4.74 -7.17 -14.14
CA LEU A 62 4.02 -7.92 -13.10
C LEU A 62 2.81 -8.65 -13.69
N GLN A 63 2.49 -9.79 -13.09
CA GLN A 63 1.29 -10.55 -13.43
C GLN A 63 0.03 -9.72 -13.15
N PRO A 64 -1.05 -9.86 -13.94
CA PRO A 64 -2.28 -9.11 -13.74
C PRO A 64 -2.81 -9.19 -12.31
N ALA A 65 -2.78 -10.38 -11.70
CA ALA A 65 -3.21 -10.58 -10.31
C ALA A 65 -2.37 -9.77 -9.29
N GLN A 66 -1.06 -9.64 -9.54
CA GLN A 66 -0.17 -8.82 -8.70
C GLN A 66 -0.51 -7.34 -8.86
N LYS A 67 -0.72 -6.86 -10.10
CA LYS A 67 -1.13 -5.49 -10.37
C LYS A 67 -2.46 -5.14 -9.68
N VAL A 68 -3.45 -6.04 -9.76
CA VAL A 68 -4.75 -5.90 -9.07
C VAL A 68 -4.56 -5.73 -7.56
N SER A 69 -3.75 -6.59 -6.94
CA SER A 69 -3.41 -6.51 -5.53
C SER A 69 -2.78 -5.16 -5.20
N VAL A 70 -1.76 -4.74 -5.96
CA VAL A 70 -1.06 -3.46 -5.74
C VAL A 70 -2.02 -2.27 -5.86
N TYR A 71 -2.81 -2.18 -6.93
CA TYR A 71 -3.77 -1.10 -7.13
C TYR A 71 -4.85 -1.07 -6.04
N THR A 72 -5.34 -2.25 -5.60
CA THR A 72 -6.34 -2.35 -4.53
C THR A 72 -5.78 -1.84 -3.20
N PHE A 73 -4.58 -2.27 -2.82
CA PHE A 73 -3.96 -1.83 -1.57
C PHE A 73 -3.48 -0.38 -1.62
N TYR A 74 -3.01 0.09 -2.77
CA TYR A 74 -2.66 1.49 -2.98
C TYR A 74 -3.89 2.41 -2.82
N GLY A 75 -5.00 2.05 -3.45
CA GLY A 75 -6.28 2.75 -3.29
C GLY A 75 -6.78 2.77 -1.84
N ALA A 76 -6.65 1.64 -1.13
CA ALA A 76 -7.02 1.59 0.28
C ALA A 76 -6.14 2.49 1.18
N LYS A 77 -4.84 2.62 0.87
CA LYS A 77 -3.94 3.55 1.59
C LYS A 77 -4.32 5.01 1.32
N LEU A 78 -4.59 5.36 0.07
CA LEU A 78 -5.05 6.70 -0.32
C LEU A 78 -6.38 7.06 0.36
N LEU A 79 -7.32 6.13 0.37
CA LEU A 79 -8.58 6.29 1.07
C LEU A 79 -8.36 6.55 2.57
N ALA A 80 -7.48 5.79 3.22
CA ALA A 80 -7.16 5.99 4.64
C ALA A 80 -6.55 7.37 4.95
N LEU A 81 -5.87 8.01 3.99
CA LEU A 81 -5.38 9.38 4.11
C LEU A 81 -6.43 10.44 3.73
N GLY A 82 -7.59 10.02 3.20
CA GLY A 82 -8.65 10.91 2.73
C GLY A 82 -8.46 11.41 1.29
N GLU A 83 -7.52 10.84 0.53
CA GLU A 83 -7.27 11.15 -0.89
C GLU A 83 -8.25 10.38 -1.77
N ILE A 84 -9.53 10.79 -1.73
CA ILE A 84 -10.67 10.03 -2.27
C ILE A 84 -10.57 9.84 -3.79
N GLU A 85 -10.22 10.88 -4.53
CA GLU A 85 -10.19 10.83 -6.01
C GLU A 85 -9.11 9.87 -6.51
N GLN A 86 -7.91 9.96 -5.96
CA GLN A 86 -6.80 9.07 -6.30
C GLN A 86 -7.08 7.63 -5.84
N ALA A 87 -7.77 7.46 -4.71
CA ALA A 87 -8.21 6.15 -4.26
C ALA A 87 -9.18 5.52 -5.27
N ARG A 88 -10.21 6.24 -5.70
CA ARG A 88 -11.18 5.78 -6.71
C ARG A 88 -10.49 5.42 -8.02
N TYR A 89 -9.62 6.29 -8.52
CA TYR A 89 -8.84 6.04 -9.73
C TYR A 89 -8.06 4.73 -9.66
N SER A 90 -7.37 4.50 -8.54
CA SER A 90 -6.56 3.29 -8.33
C SER A 90 -7.44 2.03 -8.23
N LEU A 91 -8.56 2.10 -7.50
CA LEU A 91 -9.50 1.00 -7.36
C LEU A 91 -10.18 0.64 -8.69
N MET A 92 -10.53 1.65 -9.50
CA MET A 92 -11.04 1.44 -10.86
C MET A 92 -10.02 0.75 -11.75
N LYS A 93 -8.73 1.08 -11.66
CA LYS A 93 -7.68 0.33 -12.37
C LYS A 93 -7.66 -1.14 -11.97
N ALA A 94 -7.77 -1.46 -10.67
CA ALA A 94 -7.84 -2.84 -10.21
C ALA A 94 -9.04 -3.59 -10.81
N ILE A 95 -10.21 -2.96 -10.82
CA ILE A 95 -11.46 -3.54 -11.37
C ILE A 95 -11.37 -3.74 -12.88
N ARG A 96 -10.77 -2.81 -13.62
CA ARG A 96 -10.57 -2.96 -15.07
C ARG A 96 -9.67 -4.14 -15.42
N ILE A 97 -8.66 -4.44 -14.58
CA ILE A 97 -7.78 -5.59 -14.79
C ILE A 97 -8.49 -6.90 -14.41
N ASN A 98 -9.19 -6.92 -13.27
CA ASN A 98 -9.99 -8.06 -12.85
C ASN A 98 -11.32 -7.61 -12.22
N PRO A 99 -12.44 -7.72 -12.96
CA PRO A 99 -13.77 -7.34 -12.49
C PRO A 99 -14.30 -8.17 -11.31
N PHE A 100 -13.69 -9.32 -10.99
CA PHE A 100 -14.15 -10.17 -9.88
C PHE A 100 -13.49 -9.85 -8.54
N THR A 101 -12.75 -8.74 -8.46
CA THR A 101 -12.04 -8.33 -7.24
C THR A 101 -12.99 -7.66 -6.24
N LEU A 102 -13.72 -8.46 -5.46
CA LEU A 102 -14.71 -7.97 -4.47
C LEU A 102 -14.13 -6.93 -3.49
N LYS A 103 -12.86 -7.06 -3.09
CA LYS A 103 -12.18 -6.09 -2.20
C LYS A 103 -12.15 -4.68 -2.80
N ALA A 104 -11.94 -4.54 -4.10
CA ALA A 104 -11.86 -3.24 -4.75
C ALA A 104 -13.22 -2.51 -4.73
N TYR A 105 -14.32 -3.25 -4.95
CA TYR A 105 -15.69 -2.72 -4.79
C TYR A 105 -15.99 -2.34 -3.36
N GLY A 106 -15.59 -3.17 -2.38
CA GLY A 106 -15.74 -2.84 -0.96
C GLY A 106 -15.06 -1.52 -0.60
N PHE A 107 -13.82 -1.31 -1.06
CA PHE A 107 -13.15 -0.02 -0.88
C PHE A 107 -13.79 1.12 -1.64
N LEU A 108 -14.30 0.91 -2.87
CA LEU A 108 -15.05 1.95 -3.59
C LEU A 108 -16.32 2.36 -2.84
N LEU A 109 -17.06 1.42 -2.27
CA LEU A 109 -18.23 1.72 -1.46
C LEU A 109 -17.86 2.64 -0.29
N PHE A 110 -16.74 2.38 0.38
CA PHE A 110 -16.26 3.25 1.47
C PHE A 110 -15.89 4.67 1.01
N THR A 111 -15.54 4.88 -0.26
CA THR A 111 -15.29 6.23 -0.79
C THR A 111 -16.56 7.10 -0.88
N LEU A 112 -17.76 6.51 -0.83
CA LEU A 112 -19.02 7.25 -0.86
C LEU A 112 -19.31 7.95 0.48
N PHE A 113 -18.76 7.44 1.57
CA PHE A 113 -18.92 8.01 2.92
C PHE A 113 -17.85 9.08 3.25
N GLY A 114 -17.05 9.49 2.27
CA GLY A 114 -16.00 10.51 2.41
C GLY A 114 -14.95 10.17 3.49
N LYS A 115 -14.38 11.19 4.13
CA LYS A 115 -13.37 11.02 5.21
C LYS A 115 -13.86 10.16 6.39
N LYS A 116 -15.18 10.05 6.62
CA LYS A 116 -15.75 9.18 7.68
C LYS A 116 -15.65 7.69 7.31
N GLY A 117 -15.77 7.33 6.03
CA GLY A 117 -15.56 5.96 5.55
C GLY A 117 -14.11 5.48 5.70
N ALA A 118 -13.14 6.38 5.50
CA ALA A 118 -11.72 6.12 5.73
C ALA A 118 -11.41 5.74 7.19
N LEU A 119 -12.00 6.46 8.14
CA LEU A 119 -11.87 6.19 9.57
C LEU A 119 -12.47 4.82 9.92
N GLN A 120 -13.62 4.45 9.35
CA GLN A 120 -14.25 3.15 9.60
C GLN A 120 -13.37 1.97 9.16
N ILE A 121 -12.67 2.08 8.02
CA ILE A 121 -11.68 1.06 7.59
C ILE A 121 -10.53 0.97 8.59
N ALA A 122 -10.00 2.11 9.06
CA ALA A 122 -8.92 2.14 10.04
C ALA A 122 -9.34 1.50 11.37
N HIS A 123 -10.58 1.71 11.82
CA HIS A 123 -11.16 1.05 12.99
C HIS A 123 -11.33 -0.46 12.78
N LEU A 124 -11.79 -0.88 11.61
CA LEU A 124 -11.94 -2.31 11.27
C LEU A 124 -10.58 -3.03 11.31
N ARG A 125 -9.54 -2.41 10.75
CA ARG A 125 -8.17 -2.96 10.77
C ARG A 125 -7.57 -3.07 12.18
N ARG A 126 -7.92 -2.16 13.10
CA ARG A 126 -7.45 -2.23 14.50
C ARG A 126 -8.14 -3.34 15.29
N ARG A 127 -9.39 -3.69 14.96
CA ARG A 127 -10.13 -4.79 15.60
C ARG A 127 -9.64 -6.17 15.17
N VAL A 128 -9.26 -6.34 13.90
CA VAL A 128 -8.77 -7.63 13.36
C VAL A 128 -7.33 -7.94 13.77
N ARG A 129 -6.58 -6.95 14.25
CA ARG A 129 -5.18 -7.09 14.68
C ARG A 129 -5.01 -7.21 16.21
N ARG A 130 -6.11 -7.34 16.96
CA ARG A 130 -6.13 -7.67 18.38
C ARG A 130 -6.45 -9.13 18.58
#